data_AF-A0A0R3DUB4-F1
#
_entry.id   AF-A0A0R3DUB4-F1
#
_cell.length_a   1.000
_cell.length_b   1.000
_cell.length_c   1.000
_cell.angle_alpha   90.00
_cell.angle_beta   90.00
_cell.angle_gamma   90.00
#
_symmetry.space_group_name_H-M   'P 1'
#
loop_
_entity.id
_entity.type
_entity.pdbx_description
1 polymer ?
#
loop_
_entity_poly.entity_id
_entity_poly.type
_entity_poly.pdbx_seq_one_letter_code
_entity_poly.pdbx_strand_id
1 'polypeptide(L)'
;MRALSWMAAIALVLICGRALAAEDEIPHDKPVKVVADARLSVGGQGLLPLYLSSDWSMPLPAISRAVIVLHGRLRNADEYYLSAHTAQVAAGDDGKSALMIVPQFLAQVDVDAHKLPADMLRWSLAGWEGGEAALAPNPVSSFAALDAILAKLSDRRIFPNLKQVVISGHSGGGQVAQRYAIAGKGETALSRQHIGVRYVVANPSSYAYFSGERPVPAIAASCQGYNVWKYGMDGRPPYLADATPEALEQRYVERDVIYLLGTLDTKPAADKSCMGEAQGPNRYVRGHAYADAMAKRGHATPNHRVWDVAGVGHDGDKMLTSKCGLAALFDIPGCGAER
;
A
#
# COMPACT_ATOMS: atom_id res chain seq x y z
N MET A 1 -11.48 66.17 -27.14
CA MET A 1 -12.22 65.02 -26.59
C MET A 1 -11.85 63.77 -27.39
N ARG A 2 -10.85 63.00 -26.95
CA ARG A 2 -10.54 61.66 -27.48
C ARG A 2 -10.18 60.80 -26.27
N ALA A 3 -11.10 59.90 -25.91
CA ALA A 3 -10.92 58.94 -24.85
C ALA A 3 -10.06 57.78 -25.37
N LEU A 4 -8.94 57.51 -24.70
CA LEU A 4 -8.20 56.25 -24.87
C LEU A 4 -8.68 55.28 -23.79
N SER A 5 -9.41 54.26 -24.21
CA SER A 5 -9.83 53.13 -23.39
C SER A 5 -8.69 52.13 -23.33
N TRP A 6 -8.09 51.93 -22.15
CA TRP A 6 -7.15 50.83 -21.90
C TRP A 6 -7.94 49.58 -21.52
N MET A 7 -7.95 48.57 -22.39
CA MET A 7 -8.40 47.22 -22.07
C MET A 7 -7.21 46.44 -21.48
N ALA A 8 -7.25 46.17 -20.18
CA ALA A 8 -6.33 45.24 -19.53
C ALA A 8 -6.86 43.81 -19.71
N ALA A 9 -6.20 43.03 -20.56
CA ALA A 9 -6.44 41.59 -20.66
C ALA A 9 -5.71 40.88 -19.52
N ILE A 10 -6.46 40.33 -18.57
CA ILE A 10 -5.94 39.45 -17.53
C ILE A 10 -5.79 38.06 -18.13
N ALA A 11 -4.55 37.68 -18.46
CA ALA A 11 -4.22 36.31 -18.83
C ALA A 11 -4.21 35.45 -17.55
N LEU A 12 -5.20 34.57 -17.41
CA LEU A 12 -5.16 33.49 -16.43
C LEU A 12 -4.04 32.52 -16.82
N VAL A 13 -2.91 32.58 -16.11
CA VAL A 13 -1.90 31.54 -16.19
C VAL A 13 -2.42 30.32 -15.43
N LEU A 14 -2.90 29.32 -16.17
CA LEU A 14 -3.08 27.96 -15.68
C LEU A 14 -1.71 27.42 -15.27
N ILE A 15 -1.42 27.48 -13.97
CA ILE A 15 -0.31 26.75 -13.37
C ILE A 15 -0.72 25.28 -13.35
N CYS A 16 -0.52 24.59 -14.49
CA CYS A 16 -0.42 23.13 -14.48
C CYS A 16 0.77 22.77 -13.59
N GLY A 17 0.47 22.30 -12.38
CA GLY A 17 1.47 21.80 -11.43
C GLY A 17 2.37 20.78 -12.12
N ARG A 18 3.63 21.16 -12.29
CA ARG A 18 4.70 20.22 -12.60
C ARG A 18 4.95 19.35 -11.37
N ALA A 19 4.24 18.24 -11.25
CA ALA A 19 4.62 17.15 -10.37
C ALA A 19 5.11 15.97 -11.24
N LEU A 20 6.30 16.17 -11.84
CA LEU A 20 7.09 15.11 -12.48
C LEU A 20 8.41 14.91 -11.72
N ALA A 21 8.44 15.20 -10.41
CA ALA A 21 9.45 14.62 -9.56
C ALA A 21 9.04 13.16 -9.36
N ALA A 22 9.78 12.22 -9.96
CA ALA A 22 9.57 10.81 -9.65
C ALA A 22 9.76 10.66 -8.13
N GLU A 23 8.78 10.05 -7.46
CA GLU A 23 8.80 9.75 -6.03
C GLU A 23 10.15 9.11 -5.62
N ASP A 24 10.86 8.49 -6.57
CA ASP A 24 12.16 7.82 -6.53
C ASP A 24 13.39 8.73 -6.34
N GLU A 25 13.30 10.01 -6.66
CA GLU A 25 14.42 10.96 -6.53
C GLU A 25 14.35 11.76 -5.22
N ILE A 26 13.20 11.72 -4.54
CA ILE A 26 12.99 12.45 -3.28
C ILE A 26 13.68 11.71 -2.13
N PRO A 27 14.54 12.37 -1.33
CA PRO A 27 15.15 11.74 -0.16
C PRO A 27 14.07 11.28 0.83
N HIS A 28 14.06 9.99 1.16
CA HIS A 28 13.09 9.41 2.11
C HIS A 28 13.56 9.50 3.57
N ASP A 29 14.75 10.01 3.81
CA ASP A 29 15.34 10.23 5.13
C ASP A 29 14.91 11.56 5.78
N LYS A 30 14.12 12.37 5.06
CA LYS A 30 13.55 13.61 5.61
C LYS A 30 12.33 13.34 6.49
N PRO A 31 12.08 14.17 7.51
CA PRO A 31 10.84 14.11 8.26
C PRO A 31 9.61 14.28 7.36
N VAL A 32 8.53 13.57 7.67
CA VAL A 32 7.21 13.80 7.06
C VAL A 32 6.76 15.25 7.31
N LYS A 33 5.97 15.78 6.38
CA LYS A 33 5.45 17.16 6.48
C LYS A 33 4.46 17.32 7.62
N VAL A 34 3.60 16.32 7.82
CA VAL A 34 2.53 16.31 8.82
C VAL A 34 2.35 14.89 9.35
N VAL A 35 1.92 14.81 10.59
CA VAL A 35 1.56 13.56 11.25
C VAL A 35 0.04 13.53 11.38
N ALA A 36 -0.57 12.39 11.08
CA ALA A 36 -2.02 12.22 11.24
C ALA A 36 -2.46 12.57 12.68
N ASP A 37 -3.74 12.82 12.90
CA ASP A 37 -4.30 13.25 14.18
C ASP A 37 -4.97 12.11 14.96
N ALA A 38 -5.64 11.18 14.26
CA ALA A 38 -6.21 10.01 14.90
C ALA A 38 -5.12 9.01 15.35
N ARG A 39 -5.40 8.25 16.41
CA ARG A 39 -4.49 7.27 16.99
C ARG A 39 -5.17 5.93 17.17
N LEU A 40 -4.48 4.86 16.83
CA LEU A 40 -4.89 3.49 17.11
C LEU A 40 -3.90 2.85 18.09
N SER A 41 -4.42 2.28 19.18
CA SER A 41 -3.61 1.44 20.07
C SER A 41 -3.33 0.09 19.43
N VAL A 42 -2.06 -0.28 19.30
CA VAL A 42 -1.63 -1.58 18.77
C VAL A 42 -1.38 -2.52 19.93
N GLY A 43 -2.46 -3.12 20.45
CA GLY A 43 -2.41 -4.07 21.56
C GLY A 43 -1.80 -3.50 22.86
N GLY A 44 -1.91 -2.19 23.09
CA GLY A 44 -1.29 -1.50 24.22
C GLY A 44 0.24 -1.36 24.14
N GLN A 45 0.85 -1.77 23.03
CA GLN A 45 2.31 -1.74 22.85
C GLN A 45 2.80 -0.45 22.18
N GLY A 46 1.90 0.46 21.81
CA GLY A 46 2.21 1.75 21.22
C GLY A 46 1.04 2.28 20.40
N LEU A 47 1.19 3.50 19.91
CA LEU A 47 0.18 4.20 19.13
C LEU A 47 0.61 4.32 17.67
N LEU A 48 -0.28 3.92 16.76
CA LEU A 48 -0.16 4.12 15.32
C LEU A 48 -0.96 5.37 14.93
N PRO A 49 -0.34 6.40 14.32
CA PRO A 49 -1.07 7.50 13.69
C PRO A 49 -1.70 7.05 12.37
N LEU A 50 -2.91 7.54 12.09
CA LEU A 50 -3.62 7.23 10.87
C LEU A 50 -4.65 8.30 10.51
N TYR A 51 -4.96 8.46 9.22
CA TYR A 51 -6.07 9.27 8.75
C TYR A 51 -7.33 8.43 8.57
N LEU A 52 -8.49 9.04 8.83
CA LEU A 52 -9.81 8.40 8.74
C LEU A 52 -10.80 9.35 8.06
N SER A 53 -11.56 8.86 7.08
CA SER A 53 -12.64 9.67 6.46
C SER A 53 -13.89 9.80 7.33
N SER A 54 -14.00 9.02 8.41
CA SER A 54 -15.08 9.10 9.40
C SER A 54 -14.58 8.64 10.76
N ASP A 55 -15.08 9.25 11.83
CA ASP A 55 -14.68 8.89 13.19
C ASP A 55 -15.26 7.53 13.60
N TRP A 56 -14.40 6.52 13.65
CA TRP A 56 -14.70 5.16 14.10
C TRP A 56 -14.68 4.96 15.62
N SER A 57 -14.67 6.05 16.40
CA SER A 57 -15.00 6.03 17.83
C SER A 57 -16.51 5.87 18.05
N MET A 58 -17.31 6.22 17.03
CA MET A 58 -18.76 6.14 17.00
C MET A 58 -19.24 5.00 16.10
N PRO A 59 -20.46 4.45 16.29
CA PRO A 59 -21.05 3.50 15.36
C PRO A 59 -21.22 4.07 13.94
N LEU A 60 -20.85 3.28 12.93
CA LEU A 60 -20.84 3.63 11.52
C LEU A 60 -21.69 2.62 10.69
N PRO A 61 -23.02 2.59 10.87
CA PRO A 61 -23.89 1.60 10.20
C PRO A 61 -24.02 1.81 8.69
N ALA A 62 -23.71 3.00 8.18
CA ALA A 62 -23.73 3.27 6.74
C ALA A 62 -22.53 2.67 6.00
N ILE A 63 -21.47 2.29 6.72
CA ILE A 63 -20.24 1.77 6.14
C ILE A 63 -20.39 0.29 5.83
N SER A 64 -20.23 -0.05 4.55
CA SER A 64 -20.27 -1.42 4.04
C SER A 64 -18.92 -1.90 3.49
N ARG A 65 -17.99 -0.97 3.24
CA ARG A 65 -16.63 -1.23 2.78
C ARG A 65 -15.62 -0.40 3.58
N ALA A 66 -14.46 -0.96 3.91
CA ALA A 66 -13.33 -0.20 4.43
C ALA A 66 -12.16 -0.32 3.46
N VAL A 67 -11.51 0.79 3.12
CA VAL A 67 -10.38 0.82 2.20
C VAL A 67 -9.16 1.37 2.94
N ILE A 68 -8.21 0.49 3.20
CA ILE A 68 -6.91 0.82 3.81
C ILE A 68 -5.96 1.15 2.66
N VAL A 69 -5.40 2.36 2.64
CA VAL A 69 -4.42 2.79 1.63
C VAL A 69 -3.06 2.97 2.30
N LEU A 70 -2.05 2.26 1.80
CA LEU A 70 -0.69 2.25 2.31
C LEU A 70 0.18 3.19 1.46
N HIS A 71 0.79 4.18 2.11
CA HIS A 71 1.63 5.19 1.47
C HIS A 71 2.94 4.60 0.93
N GLY A 72 3.61 5.34 0.05
CA GLY A 72 4.92 5.01 -0.49
C GLY A 72 6.06 5.17 0.53
N ARG A 73 7.30 5.02 0.04
CA ARG A 73 8.54 5.09 0.87
C ARG A 73 8.75 6.45 1.58
N LEU A 74 8.09 7.50 1.08
CA LEU A 74 8.21 8.87 1.61
C LEU A 74 7.41 9.11 2.88
N ARG A 75 6.57 8.14 3.32
CA ARG A 75 5.73 8.26 4.54
C ARG A 75 4.74 9.44 4.51
N ASN A 76 4.47 9.98 3.32
CA ASN A 76 3.52 11.05 3.00
C ASN A 76 2.05 10.57 3.04
N ALA A 77 1.64 10.01 4.18
CA ALA A 77 0.29 9.51 4.41
C ALA A 77 -0.79 10.58 4.19
N ASP A 78 -0.48 11.86 4.37
CA ASP A 78 -1.36 12.98 4.10
C ASP A 78 -1.72 13.09 2.60
N GLU A 79 -0.73 12.98 1.73
CA GLU A 79 -0.95 13.00 0.27
C GLU A 79 -1.75 11.78 -0.17
N TYR A 80 -1.41 10.60 0.36
CA TYR A 80 -2.17 9.37 0.09
C TYR A 80 -3.60 9.42 0.62
N TYR A 81 -3.86 10.11 1.73
CA TYR A 81 -5.20 10.33 2.24
C TYR A 81 -6.02 11.24 1.31
N LEU A 82 -5.42 12.28 0.73
CA LEU A 82 -6.08 13.12 -0.27
C LEU A 82 -6.42 12.34 -1.55
N SER A 83 -5.52 11.49 -2.03
CA SER A 83 -5.78 10.62 -3.19
C SER A 83 -6.87 9.58 -2.88
N ALA A 84 -6.82 8.98 -1.68
CA ALA A 84 -7.83 8.04 -1.21
C ALA A 84 -9.23 8.71 -1.14
N HIS A 85 -9.30 9.93 -0.62
CA HIS A 85 -10.54 10.71 -0.58
C HIS A 85 -11.02 11.11 -1.99
N THR A 86 -10.11 11.46 -2.90
CA THR A 86 -10.46 11.74 -4.31
C THR A 86 -11.06 10.50 -4.98
N ALA A 87 -10.45 9.33 -4.79
CA ALA A 87 -10.98 8.06 -5.29
C ALA A 87 -12.35 7.72 -4.66
N GLN A 88 -12.49 7.96 -3.35
CA GLN A 88 -13.76 7.80 -2.64
C GLN A 88 -14.86 8.67 -3.25
N VAL A 89 -14.61 9.95 -3.51
CA VAL A 89 -15.57 10.85 -4.14
C VAL A 89 -15.89 10.40 -5.57
N ALA A 90 -14.88 9.99 -6.34
CA ALA A 90 -15.06 9.51 -7.71
C ALA A 90 -15.88 8.20 -7.80
N ALA A 91 -15.90 7.39 -6.74
CA ALA A 91 -16.69 6.17 -6.64
C ALA A 91 -18.19 6.42 -6.37
N GLY A 92 -18.65 7.66 -6.20
CA GLY A 92 -20.06 7.98 -6.05
C GLY A 92 -20.70 7.31 -4.82
N ASP A 93 -21.82 6.62 -5.00
CA ASP A 93 -22.57 6.01 -3.89
C ASP A 93 -21.81 4.87 -3.20
N ASP A 94 -21.02 4.09 -3.94
CA ASP A 94 -20.11 3.09 -3.35
C ASP A 94 -19.09 3.75 -2.43
N GLY A 95 -18.54 4.90 -2.84
CA GLY A 95 -17.59 5.69 -2.05
C GLY A 95 -18.21 6.30 -0.79
N LYS A 96 -19.48 6.75 -0.85
CA LYS A 96 -20.22 7.22 0.34
C LYS A 96 -20.40 6.13 1.39
N SER A 97 -20.47 4.87 0.96
CA SER A 97 -20.59 3.70 1.85
C SER A 97 -19.23 3.13 2.29
N ALA A 98 -18.13 3.80 1.93
CA ALA A 98 -16.77 3.36 2.23
C ALA A 98 -16.11 4.22 3.32
N LEU A 99 -15.35 3.57 4.21
CA LEU A 99 -14.44 4.24 5.14
C LEU A 99 -13.02 4.19 4.57
N MET A 100 -12.38 5.36 4.39
CA MET A 100 -10.98 5.45 4.01
C MET A 100 -10.09 5.49 5.24
N ILE A 101 -9.04 4.69 5.23
CA ILE A 101 -8.07 4.54 6.33
C ILE A 101 -6.66 4.63 5.75
N VAL A 102 -5.83 5.54 6.25
CA VAL A 102 -4.44 5.66 5.81
C VAL A 102 -3.53 5.63 7.02
N PRO A 103 -2.99 4.45 7.41
CA PRO A 103 -2.02 4.37 8.48
C PRO A 103 -0.72 5.05 8.07
N GLN A 104 -0.09 5.74 9.01
CA GLN A 104 1.19 6.42 8.80
C GLN A 104 2.28 5.71 9.57
N PHE A 105 3.13 4.97 8.86
CA PHE A 105 4.29 4.30 9.44
C PHE A 105 5.42 5.31 9.58
N LEU A 106 5.64 5.80 10.79
CA LEU A 106 6.67 6.80 11.10
C LEU A 106 8.06 6.16 11.27
N ALA A 107 9.09 6.98 11.07
CA ALA A 107 10.47 6.71 11.45
C ALA A 107 10.92 7.63 12.61
N GLN A 108 12.08 7.32 13.19
CA GLN A 108 12.64 8.13 14.30
C GLN A 108 12.77 9.62 13.94
N VAL A 109 13.18 9.92 12.71
CA VAL A 109 13.32 11.30 12.21
C VAL A 109 12.01 12.09 12.25
N ASP A 110 10.87 11.40 12.09
CA ASP A 110 9.54 12.02 12.15
C ASP A 110 9.15 12.33 13.61
N VAL A 111 9.43 11.40 14.52
CA VAL A 111 9.19 11.57 15.96
C VAL A 111 10.00 12.72 16.53
N ASP A 112 11.27 12.84 16.14
CA ASP A 112 12.16 13.91 16.61
C ASP A 112 11.72 15.28 16.08
N ALA A 113 11.43 15.38 14.78
CA ALA A 113 11.06 16.63 14.13
C ALA A 113 9.72 17.19 14.64
N HIS A 114 8.74 16.31 14.87
CA HIS A 114 7.40 16.71 15.35
C HIS A 114 7.25 16.65 16.87
N LYS A 115 8.34 16.31 17.60
CA LYS A 115 8.35 16.16 19.06
C LYS A 115 7.22 15.26 19.56
N LEU A 116 7.04 14.13 18.88
CA LEU A 116 5.94 13.22 19.17
C LEU A 116 6.13 12.51 20.51
N PRO A 117 5.03 12.13 21.19
CA PRO A 117 5.09 11.33 22.40
C PRO A 117 5.88 10.02 22.23
N ALA A 118 6.54 9.57 23.30
CA ALA A 118 7.44 8.41 23.29
C ALA A 118 6.75 7.08 22.93
N ASP A 119 5.43 7.00 23.14
CA ASP A 119 4.59 5.86 22.84
C ASP A 119 4.16 5.75 21.36
N MET A 120 4.53 6.73 20.53
CA MET A 120 4.33 6.63 19.07
C MET A 120 5.24 5.56 18.49
N LEU A 121 4.61 4.60 17.80
CA LEU A 121 5.31 3.55 17.08
C LEU A 121 6.13 4.15 15.94
N ARG A 122 7.37 3.69 15.83
CA ARG A 122 8.29 4.08 14.77
C ARG A 122 9.18 2.93 14.35
N TRP A 123 9.41 2.82 13.05
CA TRP A 123 10.24 1.78 12.44
C TRP A 123 11.51 2.38 11.85
N SER A 124 12.39 1.53 11.33
CA SER A 124 13.44 2.00 10.43
C SER A 124 12.81 2.56 9.14
N LEU A 125 13.54 3.37 8.39
CA LEU A 125 13.04 4.02 7.17
C LEU A 125 12.47 3.03 6.12
N ALA A 126 12.94 1.77 6.13
CA ALA A 126 12.54 0.73 5.18
C ALA A 126 11.96 -0.54 5.82
N GLY A 127 12.10 -0.74 7.13
CA GLY A 127 11.75 -1.99 7.80
C GLY A 127 10.25 -2.21 7.96
N TRP A 128 9.48 -1.12 8.07
CA TRP A 128 8.02 -1.18 8.08
C TRP A 128 7.47 -1.82 6.80
N GLU A 129 8.17 -1.71 5.67
CA GLU A 129 7.74 -2.32 4.41
C GLU A 129 7.86 -3.86 4.41
N GLY A 130 8.63 -4.41 5.35
CA GLY A 130 8.88 -5.84 5.48
C GLY A 130 8.21 -6.47 6.71
N GLY A 131 7.41 -5.76 7.49
CA GLY A 131 6.89 -6.33 8.73
C GLY A 131 7.93 -6.41 9.86
N GLU A 132 9.04 -5.68 9.76
CA GLU A 132 10.05 -5.64 10.82
C GLU A 132 9.48 -5.03 12.11
N ALA A 133 10.15 -5.30 13.23
CA ALA A 133 9.79 -4.75 14.53
C ALA A 133 10.03 -3.23 14.57
N ALA A 134 9.12 -2.51 15.23
CA ALA A 134 9.30 -1.11 15.56
C ALA A 134 10.54 -0.94 16.43
N LEU A 135 11.26 0.16 16.21
CA LEU A 135 12.41 0.54 17.03
C LEU A 135 11.97 0.96 18.43
N ALA A 136 10.74 1.48 18.55
CA ALA A 136 10.13 1.86 19.83
C ALA A 136 8.64 2.21 19.66
N PRO A 137 7.87 2.34 20.77
CA PRO A 137 8.28 2.06 22.15
C PRO A 137 8.54 0.58 22.44
N ASN A 138 7.94 -0.32 21.67
CA ASN A 138 8.09 -1.78 21.81
C ASN A 138 8.34 -2.40 20.42
N PRO A 139 8.94 -3.60 20.33
CA PRO A 139 9.30 -4.26 19.07
C PRO A 139 8.08 -4.86 18.33
N VAL A 140 7.13 -4.00 17.94
CA VAL A 140 5.88 -4.37 17.27
C VAL A 140 6.09 -4.45 15.75
N SER A 141 5.72 -5.56 15.12
CA SER A 141 5.74 -5.66 13.65
C SER A 141 4.80 -4.63 13.02
N SER A 142 5.19 -4.01 11.90
CA SER A 142 4.27 -3.16 11.12
C SER A 142 3.05 -3.96 10.63
N PHE A 143 3.17 -5.27 10.44
CA PHE A 143 2.03 -6.14 10.12
C PHE A 143 1.09 -6.34 11.31
N ALA A 144 1.60 -6.34 12.54
CA ALA A 144 0.75 -6.35 13.74
C ALA A 144 -0.02 -5.02 13.90
N ALA A 145 0.55 -3.90 13.43
CA ALA A 145 -0.17 -2.63 13.37
C ALA A 145 -1.35 -2.68 12.38
N LEU A 146 -1.19 -3.36 11.23
CA LEU A 146 -2.29 -3.64 10.30
C LEU A 146 -3.32 -4.60 10.92
N ASP A 147 -2.87 -5.65 11.62
CA ASP A 147 -3.77 -6.57 12.34
C ASP A 147 -4.67 -5.82 13.33
N ALA A 148 -4.16 -4.79 14.02
CA ALA A 148 -4.95 -3.96 14.94
C ALA A 148 -6.04 -3.15 14.21
N ILE A 149 -5.78 -2.66 13.00
CA ILE A 149 -6.80 -2.00 12.16
C ILE A 149 -7.87 -3.02 11.78
N LEU A 150 -7.48 -4.20 11.31
CA LEU A 150 -8.44 -5.26 10.94
C LEU A 150 -9.27 -5.73 12.14
N ALA A 151 -8.66 -5.83 13.32
CA ALA A 151 -9.36 -6.16 14.55
C ALA A 151 -10.43 -5.09 14.90
N LYS A 152 -10.09 -3.79 14.77
CA LYS A 152 -11.06 -2.70 14.95
C LYS A 152 -12.21 -2.78 13.95
N LEU A 153 -11.92 -3.08 12.68
CA LEU A 153 -12.92 -3.26 11.62
C LEU A 153 -13.83 -4.49 11.85
N SER A 154 -13.37 -5.50 12.59
CA SER A 154 -14.19 -6.66 12.94
C SER A 154 -15.27 -6.39 14.02
N ASP A 155 -15.23 -5.22 14.69
CA ASP A 155 -16.20 -4.89 15.75
C ASP A 155 -17.57 -4.52 15.16
N ARG A 156 -18.51 -5.46 15.23
CA ARG A 156 -19.90 -5.28 14.74
C ARG A 156 -20.71 -4.22 15.48
N ARG A 157 -20.29 -3.76 16.65
CA ARG A 157 -20.94 -2.63 17.33
C ARG A 157 -20.64 -1.31 16.63
N ILE A 158 -19.47 -1.23 15.99
CA ILE A 158 -19.02 -0.06 15.23
C ILE A 158 -19.41 -0.22 13.76
N PHE A 159 -19.16 -1.41 13.19
CA PHE A 159 -19.34 -1.70 11.77
C PHE A 159 -20.37 -2.82 11.54
N PRO A 160 -21.66 -2.60 11.87
CA PRO A 160 -22.67 -3.66 11.79
C PRO A 160 -22.90 -4.16 10.35
N ASN A 161 -22.68 -3.30 9.34
CA ASN A 161 -22.96 -3.60 7.93
C ASN A 161 -21.70 -3.79 7.06
N LEU A 162 -20.49 -3.80 7.65
CA LEU A 162 -19.25 -3.98 6.90
C LEU A 162 -19.18 -5.37 6.26
N LYS A 163 -18.92 -5.42 4.96
CA LYS A 163 -18.86 -6.66 4.17
C LYS A 163 -17.48 -6.93 3.59
N GLN A 164 -16.71 -5.87 3.35
CA GLN A 164 -15.42 -5.99 2.66
C GLN A 164 -14.39 -5.03 3.24
N VAL A 165 -13.16 -5.51 3.38
CA VAL A 165 -11.97 -4.69 3.59
C VAL A 165 -11.08 -4.81 2.37
N VAL A 166 -10.67 -3.68 1.79
CA VAL A 166 -9.68 -3.61 0.73
C VAL A 166 -8.39 -3.05 1.30
N ILE A 167 -7.28 -3.77 1.15
CA ILE A 167 -5.95 -3.34 1.57
C ILE A 167 -5.16 -3.01 0.30
N SER A 168 -5.00 -1.72 0.04
CA SER A 168 -4.33 -1.19 -1.14
C SER A 168 -3.03 -0.52 -0.75
N GLY A 169 -2.02 -0.60 -1.61
CA GLY A 169 -0.82 0.20 -1.47
C GLY A 169 -0.14 0.45 -2.81
N HIS A 170 0.52 1.60 -2.92
CA HIS A 170 1.33 1.97 -4.09
C HIS A 170 2.80 2.13 -3.72
N SER A 171 3.72 1.77 -4.62
CA SER A 171 5.16 1.91 -4.41
C SER A 171 5.62 1.15 -3.15
N GLY A 172 6.24 1.82 -2.17
CA GLY A 172 6.53 1.27 -0.83
C GLY A 172 5.33 0.57 -0.18
N GLY A 173 4.16 1.19 -0.25
CA GLY A 173 2.90 0.65 0.23
C GLY A 173 2.44 -0.58 -0.54
N GLY A 174 2.72 -0.65 -1.84
CA GLY A 174 2.45 -1.84 -2.66
C GLY A 174 3.28 -3.02 -2.20
N GLN A 175 4.54 -2.79 -1.80
CA GLN A 175 5.36 -3.84 -1.23
C GLN A 175 4.77 -4.33 0.12
N VAL A 176 4.28 -3.41 0.95
CA VAL A 176 3.64 -3.75 2.24
C VAL A 176 2.36 -4.56 2.01
N ALA A 177 1.50 -4.11 1.08
CA ALA A 177 0.26 -4.80 0.73
C ALA A 177 0.55 -6.24 0.28
N GLN A 178 1.54 -6.43 -0.60
CA GLN A 178 1.92 -7.76 -1.09
C GLN A 178 2.48 -8.64 0.02
N ARG A 179 3.40 -8.13 0.83
CA ARG A 179 4.03 -8.91 1.91
C ARG A 179 3.08 -9.19 3.06
N TYR A 180 2.14 -8.29 3.33
CA TYR A 180 1.06 -8.54 4.30
C TYR A 180 0.03 -9.54 3.74
N ALA A 181 -0.24 -9.50 2.44
CA ALA A 181 -0.98 -10.57 1.76
C ALA A 181 -0.27 -11.93 1.82
N ILE A 182 1.04 -11.99 2.03
CA ILE A 182 1.75 -13.26 2.33
C ILE A 182 1.62 -13.63 3.82
N ALA A 183 1.93 -12.68 4.70
CA ALA A 183 2.25 -12.96 6.09
C ALA A 183 1.09 -12.77 7.07
N GLY A 184 0.16 -11.88 6.75
CA GLY A 184 -0.83 -11.30 7.64
C GLY A 184 -1.72 -12.33 8.32
N LYS A 185 -2.04 -12.08 9.59
CA LYS A 185 -2.86 -12.95 10.45
C LYS A 185 -4.20 -12.30 10.83
N GLY A 186 -4.35 -10.98 10.64
CA GLY A 186 -5.53 -10.21 11.04
C GLY A 186 -6.84 -10.57 10.34
N GLU A 187 -6.77 -11.20 9.15
CA GLU A 187 -7.97 -11.62 8.41
C GLU A 187 -8.86 -12.58 9.21
N THR A 188 -8.30 -13.40 10.10
CA THR A 188 -9.09 -14.36 10.89
C THR A 188 -10.19 -13.67 11.71
N ALA A 189 -9.95 -12.44 12.18
CA ALA A 189 -10.97 -11.66 12.88
C ALA A 189 -12.12 -11.23 11.96
N LEU A 190 -11.80 -10.87 10.72
CA LEU A 190 -12.76 -10.48 9.69
C LEU A 190 -13.56 -11.67 9.16
N SER A 191 -12.91 -12.80 8.89
CA SER A 191 -13.56 -14.01 8.39
C SER A 191 -14.60 -14.57 9.38
N ARG A 192 -14.33 -14.53 10.70
CA ARG A 192 -15.33 -14.90 11.73
C ARG A 192 -16.59 -14.05 11.68
N GLN A 193 -16.50 -12.86 11.12
CA GLN A 193 -17.60 -11.93 10.94
C GLN A 193 -18.18 -11.98 9.52
N HIS A 194 -17.72 -12.89 8.65
CA HIS A 194 -18.10 -12.95 7.23
C HIS A 194 -17.75 -11.66 6.46
N ILE A 195 -16.64 -11.02 6.82
CA ILE A 195 -16.10 -9.85 6.11
C ILE A 195 -15.00 -10.36 5.16
N GLY A 196 -15.17 -10.10 3.86
CA GLY A 196 -14.18 -10.45 2.84
C GLY A 196 -12.98 -9.51 2.85
N VAL A 197 -11.82 -10.00 2.39
CA VAL A 197 -10.59 -9.22 2.28
C VAL A 197 -10.06 -9.31 0.85
N ARG A 198 -9.69 -8.16 0.27
CA ARG A 198 -9.01 -8.05 -1.02
C ARG A 198 -7.74 -7.24 -0.88
N TYR A 199 -6.69 -7.65 -1.57
CA TYR A 199 -5.43 -6.94 -1.67
C TYR A 199 -5.28 -6.28 -3.03
N VAL A 200 -4.86 -5.01 -3.05
CA VAL A 200 -4.53 -4.27 -4.27
C VAL A 200 -3.07 -3.85 -4.19
N VAL A 201 -2.23 -4.51 -4.98
CA VAL A 201 -0.78 -4.35 -5.00
C VAL A 201 -0.42 -3.49 -6.20
N ALA A 202 -0.23 -2.18 -5.98
CA ALA A 202 0.04 -1.23 -7.05
C ALA A 202 1.53 -0.87 -7.16
N ASN A 203 2.12 -1.07 -8.34
CA ASN A 203 3.48 -0.64 -8.69
C ASN A 203 4.54 -0.78 -7.56
N PRO A 204 4.70 -1.93 -6.88
CA PRO A 204 5.77 -2.07 -5.90
C PRO A 204 7.15 -2.07 -6.58
N SER A 205 8.17 -1.59 -5.87
CA SER A 205 9.55 -1.62 -6.36
C SER A 205 10.19 -3.01 -6.30
N SER A 206 9.70 -3.91 -5.43
CA SER A 206 10.13 -5.29 -5.31
C SER A 206 9.05 -6.15 -4.65
N TYR A 207 9.11 -7.45 -4.91
CA TYR A 207 8.20 -8.47 -4.40
C TYR A 207 8.95 -9.49 -3.54
N ALA A 208 8.26 -10.11 -2.59
CA ALA A 208 8.76 -11.29 -1.88
C ALA A 208 8.38 -12.57 -2.65
N TYR A 209 9.38 -13.33 -3.10
CA TYR A 209 9.22 -14.60 -3.82
C TYR A 209 9.26 -15.80 -2.85
N PHE A 210 8.49 -16.84 -3.15
CA PHE A 210 8.45 -18.09 -2.36
C PHE A 210 9.56 -19.08 -2.73
N SER A 211 10.17 -18.95 -3.92
CA SER A 211 11.33 -19.74 -4.34
C SER A 211 12.56 -18.86 -4.52
N GLY A 212 13.74 -19.47 -4.68
CA GLY A 212 14.98 -18.79 -5.06
C GLY A 212 15.04 -18.35 -6.53
N GLU A 213 14.05 -18.69 -7.36
CA GLU A 213 14.03 -18.27 -8.75
C GLU A 213 13.82 -16.76 -8.87
N ARG A 214 14.52 -16.14 -9.82
CA ARG A 214 14.42 -14.70 -10.08
C ARG A 214 14.39 -14.42 -11.59
N PRO A 215 13.62 -13.42 -12.05
CA PRO A 215 13.56 -13.01 -13.46
C PRO A 215 14.93 -12.72 -14.10
N VAL A 216 15.92 -12.28 -13.32
CA VAL A 216 17.30 -12.05 -13.77
C VAL A 216 18.26 -12.97 -13.00
N PRO A 217 18.41 -14.25 -13.38
CA PRO A 217 19.19 -15.23 -12.62
C PRO A 217 20.66 -14.87 -12.44
N ALA A 218 21.27 -14.20 -13.42
CA ALA A 218 22.67 -13.78 -13.34
C ALA A 218 22.91 -12.76 -12.21
N ILE A 219 21.98 -11.84 -11.97
CA ILE A 219 22.05 -10.89 -10.86
C ILE A 219 21.83 -11.64 -9.53
N ALA A 220 20.83 -12.53 -9.46
CA ALA A 220 20.58 -13.34 -8.27
C ALA A 220 21.82 -14.18 -7.86
N ALA A 221 22.47 -14.83 -8.83
CA ALA A 221 23.66 -15.67 -8.60
C ALA A 221 24.87 -14.90 -8.04
N SER A 222 24.96 -13.59 -8.32
CA SER A 222 26.03 -12.70 -7.83
C SER A 222 25.61 -11.86 -6.61
N CYS A 223 24.35 -11.97 -6.17
CA CYS A 223 23.79 -11.16 -5.10
C CYS A 223 23.69 -11.95 -3.80
N GLN A 224 24.66 -11.78 -2.90
CA GLN A 224 24.64 -12.43 -1.59
C GLN A 224 23.38 -12.02 -0.81
N GLY A 225 22.64 -13.02 -0.30
CA GLY A 225 21.42 -12.78 0.49
C GLY A 225 20.21 -12.35 -0.34
N TYR A 226 20.19 -12.53 -1.66
CA TYR A 226 19.04 -12.16 -2.51
C TYR A 226 17.70 -12.82 -2.13
N ASN A 227 17.77 -13.92 -1.39
CA ASN A 227 16.61 -14.66 -0.91
C ASN A 227 16.28 -14.38 0.56
N VAL A 228 17.01 -13.47 1.22
CA VAL A 228 16.65 -12.97 2.55
C VAL A 228 15.38 -12.13 2.45
N TRP A 229 14.52 -12.28 3.45
CA TRP A 229 13.35 -11.44 3.64
C TRP A 229 13.80 -9.97 3.69
N LYS A 230 13.22 -9.07 2.91
CA LYS A 230 11.86 -9.06 2.35
C LYS A 230 11.75 -9.32 0.85
N TYR A 231 12.75 -10.00 0.27
CA TYR A 231 12.84 -10.36 -1.16
C TYR A 231 12.59 -11.85 -1.44
N GLY A 232 12.96 -12.71 -0.48
CA GLY A 232 12.66 -14.13 -0.47
C GLY A 232 12.17 -14.58 0.90
N MET A 233 12.39 -15.85 1.24
CA MET A 233 11.85 -16.49 2.47
C MET A 233 12.89 -16.78 3.55
N ASP A 234 14.17 -16.43 3.34
CA ASP A 234 15.22 -16.66 4.32
C ASP A 234 15.23 -15.58 5.40
N GLY A 235 15.60 -15.91 6.65
CA GLY A 235 15.78 -14.92 7.71
C GLY A 235 14.53 -14.07 8.05
N ARG A 236 13.33 -14.66 7.90
CA ARG A 236 12.05 -13.97 8.15
C ARG A 236 11.95 -13.41 9.58
N PRO A 237 11.38 -12.20 9.79
CA PRO A 237 11.21 -11.62 11.11
C PRO A 237 10.26 -12.43 11.99
N PRO A 238 10.29 -12.24 13.33
CA PRO A 238 9.49 -13.02 14.27
C PRO A 238 8.00 -13.13 13.93
N TYR A 239 7.42 -12.10 13.32
CA TYR A 239 5.99 -12.07 12.97
C TYR A 239 5.54 -13.24 12.08
N LEU A 240 6.37 -13.69 11.14
CA LEU A 240 6.06 -14.76 10.19
C LEU A 240 7.07 -15.91 10.21
N ALA A 241 7.98 -15.93 11.19
CA ALA A 241 8.98 -16.97 11.34
C ALA A 241 8.36 -18.32 11.78
N ASP A 242 7.16 -18.31 12.35
CA ASP A 242 6.44 -19.49 12.84
C ASP A 242 5.81 -20.34 11.73
N ALA A 243 5.44 -19.73 10.61
CA ALA A 243 4.92 -20.45 9.45
C ALA A 243 6.06 -20.94 8.55
N THR A 244 5.88 -22.05 7.84
CA THR A 244 6.82 -22.44 6.78
C THR A 244 6.59 -21.60 5.52
N PRO A 245 7.57 -21.50 4.60
CA PRO A 245 7.38 -20.86 3.30
C PRO A 245 6.18 -21.42 2.52
N GLU A 246 5.98 -22.74 2.55
CA GLU A 246 4.89 -23.43 1.88
C GLU A 246 3.53 -23.06 2.50
N ALA A 247 3.46 -22.96 3.84
CA ALA A 247 2.24 -22.53 4.53
C ALA A 247 1.92 -21.04 4.31
N LEU A 248 2.94 -20.21 4.10
CA LEU A 248 2.75 -18.81 3.67
C LEU A 248 2.24 -18.76 2.22
N GLU A 249 2.82 -19.58 1.35
CA GLU A 249 2.43 -19.67 -0.06
C GLU A 249 0.97 -20.12 -0.20
N GLN A 250 0.59 -21.21 0.48
CA GLN A 250 -0.77 -21.74 0.43
C GLN A 250 -1.80 -20.68 0.83
N ARG A 251 -1.51 -19.90 1.88
CA ARG A 251 -2.38 -18.78 2.27
C ARG A 251 -2.44 -17.70 1.21
N TYR A 252 -1.32 -17.38 0.58
CA TYR A 252 -1.26 -16.32 -0.42
C TYR A 252 -2.02 -16.66 -1.70
N VAL A 253 -1.92 -17.89 -2.19
CA VAL A 253 -2.60 -18.32 -3.44
C VAL A 253 -4.13 -18.35 -3.30
N GLU A 254 -4.64 -18.53 -2.08
CA GLU A 254 -6.08 -18.52 -1.77
C GLU A 254 -6.65 -17.09 -1.67
N ARG A 255 -5.83 -16.08 -1.37
CA ARG A 255 -6.26 -14.69 -1.17
C ARG A 255 -6.68 -14.02 -2.47
N ASP A 256 -7.65 -13.10 -2.37
CA ASP A 256 -8.01 -12.20 -3.47
C ASP A 256 -6.94 -11.11 -3.61
N VAL A 257 -6.15 -11.17 -4.69
CA VAL A 257 -5.05 -10.25 -4.97
C VAL A 257 -5.20 -9.67 -6.37
N ILE A 258 -5.17 -8.34 -6.46
CA ILE A 258 -5.09 -7.61 -7.72
C ILE A 258 -3.71 -6.95 -7.80
N TYR A 259 -2.91 -7.34 -8.78
CA TYR A 259 -1.70 -6.62 -9.17
C TYR A 259 -2.12 -5.50 -10.13
N LEU A 260 -2.05 -4.25 -9.66
CA LEU A 260 -2.47 -3.08 -10.42
C LEU A 260 -1.22 -2.38 -10.98
N LEU A 261 -0.95 -2.53 -12.27
CA LEU A 261 0.34 -2.19 -12.87
C LEU A 261 0.20 -1.05 -13.89
N GLY A 262 0.86 0.08 -13.67
CA GLY A 262 0.84 1.22 -14.59
C GLY A 262 1.67 0.95 -15.84
N THR A 263 1.08 1.04 -17.04
CA THR A 263 1.79 0.68 -18.29
C THR A 263 2.95 1.61 -18.65
N LEU A 264 3.03 2.78 -18.01
CA LEU A 264 4.13 3.73 -18.16
C LEU A 264 5.10 3.73 -16.97
N ASP A 265 4.98 2.81 -16.00
CA ASP A 265 5.91 2.66 -14.88
C ASP A 265 7.16 1.87 -15.28
N THR A 266 7.82 2.38 -16.32
CA THR A 266 8.94 1.74 -17.02
C THR A 266 10.28 2.38 -16.69
N LYS A 267 10.29 3.43 -15.85
CA LYS A 267 11.50 4.02 -15.30
C LYS A 267 12.19 3.03 -14.34
N PRO A 268 13.52 3.12 -14.18
CA PRO A 268 14.23 2.25 -13.24
C PRO A 268 13.65 2.34 -11.82
N ALA A 269 13.28 1.21 -11.21
CA ALA A 269 12.59 1.19 -9.91
C ALA A 269 13.44 1.74 -8.76
N ALA A 270 12.82 2.28 -7.69
CA ALA A 270 13.56 2.88 -6.56
C ALA A 270 14.50 1.91 -5.84
N ASP A 271 14.14 0.63 -5.79
CA ASP A 271 14.96 -0.39 -5.16
C ASP A 271 16.09 -0.81 -6.10
N LYS A 272 17.26 -0.20 -5.86
CA LYS A 272 18.53 -0.41 -6.56
C LYS A 272 19.42 -1.47 -5.93
N SER A 273 18.95 -2.15 -4.89
CA SER A 273 19.69 -3.29 -4.35
C SER A 273 19.80 -4.38 -5.42
N CYS A 274 20.86 -5.21 -5.36
CA CYS A 274 20.96 -6.34 -6.27
C CYS A 274 19.77 -7.31 -6.12
N MET A 275 19.15 -7.36 -4.94
CA MET A 275 17.95 -8.17 -4.67
C MET A 275 16.73 -7.66 -5.46
N GLY A 276 16.56 -6.34 -5.54
CA GLY A 276 15.55 -5.69 -6.37
C GLY A 276 15.84 -5.83 -7.86
N GLU A 277 17.09 -5.56 -8.29
CA GLU A 277 17.50 -5.66 -9.70
C GLU A 277 17.41 -7.10 -10.25
N ALA A 278 17.57 -8.12 -9.40
CA ALA A 278 17.31 -9.51 -9.77
C ALA A 278 15.86 -9.77 -10.24
N GLN A 279 14.93 -8.87 -9.92
CA GLN A 279 13.52 -8.99 -10.29
C GLN A 279 13.18 -8.33 -11.63
N GLY A 280 14.08 -7.55 -12.22
CA GLY A 280 13.89 -6.90 -13.51
C GLY A 280 14.20 -5.39 -13.49
N PRO A 281 14.17 -4.74 -14.66
CA PRO A 281 14.69 -3.39 -14.84
C PRO A 281 13.78 -2.27 -14.30
N ASN A 282 12.48 -2.50 -14.22
CA ASN A 282 11.49 -1.51 -13.79
C ASN A 282 10.28 -2.18 -13.13
N ARG A 283 9.41 -1.38 -12.51
CA ARG A 283 8.28 -1.89 -11.71
C ARG A 283 7.26 -2.64 -12.54
N TYR A 284 6.96 -2.15 -13.74
CA TYR A 284 6.05 -2.81 -14.66
C TYR A 284 6.51 -4.24 -14.97
N VAL A 285 7.79 -4.41 -15.36
CA VAL A 285 8.36 -5.73 -15.63
C VAL A 285 8.43 -6.58 -14.36
N ARG A 286 8.83 -6.01 -13.21
CA ARG A 286 8.89 -6.73 -11.93
C ARG A 286 7.51 -7.29 -11.53
N GLY A 287 6.45 -6.53 -11.74
CA GLY A 287 5.08 -6.93 -11.40
C GLY A 287 4.54 -8.04 -12.27
N HIS A 288 4.68 -7.91 -13.59
CA HIS A 288 4.31 -8.97 -14.53
C HIS A 288 5.13 -10.25 -14.29
N ALA A 289 6.43 -10.13 -14.08
CA ALA A 289 7.29 -11.28 -13.80
C ALA A 289 6.93 -11.99 -12.48
N TYR A 290 6.52 -11.25 -11.45
CA TYR A 290 6.05 -11.85 -10.19
C TYR A 290 4.73 -12.58 -10.39
N ALA A 291 3.75 -11.96 -11.05
CA ALA A 291 2.46 -12.58 -11.32
C ALA A 291 2.61 -13.84 -12.20
N ASP A 292 3.47 -13.80 -13.22
CA ASP A 292 3.81 -14.97 -14.03
C ASP A 292 4.46 -16.08 -13.21
N ALA A 293 5.37 -15.72 -12.30
CA ALA A 293 6.01 -16.68 -11.41
C ALA A 293 4.98 -17.34 -10.49
N MET A 294 3.99 -16.60 -9.99
CA MET A 294 2.89 -17.12 -9.18
C MET A 294 1.94 -18.02 -9.97
N ALA A 295 1.56 -17.63 -11.20
CA ALA A 295 0.67 -18.41 -12.06
C ALA A 295 1.25 -19.78 -12.46
N LYS A 296 2.57 -19.92 -12.48
CA LYS A 296 3.28 -21.17 -12.80
C LYS A 296 3.46 -22.11 -11.60
N ARG A 297 3.08 -21.71 -10.39
CA ARG A 297 3.27 -22.54 -9.19
C ARG A 297 2.26 -23.68 -9.16
N GLY A 298 2.63 -24.77 -8.47
CA GLY A 298 1.83 -26.00 -8.39
C GLY A 298 0.46 -25.81 -7.72
N HIS A 299 0.29 -24.70 -6.99
CA HIS A 299 -1.01 -24.22 -6.53
C HIS A 299 -1.46 -23.13 -7.51
N ALA A 300 -2.52 -23.38 -8.28
CA ALA A 300 -3.12 -22.34 -9.11
C ALA A 300 -3.43 -21.10 -8.24
N THR A 301 -3.39 -19.91 -8.84
CA THR A 301 -3.78 -18.65 -8.18
C THR A 301 -5.15 -18.19 -8.70
N PRO A 302 -6.26 -18.91 -8.38
CA PRO A 302 -7.56 -18.67 -9.01
C PRO A 302 -8.14 -17.29 -8.68
N ASN A 303 -7.66 -16.67 -7.60
CA ASN A 303 -8.13 -15.38 -7.09
C ASN A 303 -7.13 -14.24 -7.35
N HIS A 304 -6.03 -14.49 -8.06
CA HIS A 304 -5.08 -13.46 -8.44
C HIS A 304 -5.41 -12.92 -9.83
N ARG A 305 -5.30 -11.60 -9.98
CA ARG A 305 -5.57 -10.89 -11.25
C ARG A 305 -4.49 -9.86 -11.50
N VAL A 306 -4.07 -9.72 -12.75
CA VAL A 306 -3.15 -8.67 -13.19
C VAL A 306 -3.94 -7.67 -14.01
N TRP A 307 -3.96 -6.41 -13.60
CA TRP A 307 -4.68 -5.34 -14.28
C TRP A 307 -3.72 -4.22 -14.68
N ASP A 308 -3.56 -4.05 -15.99
CA ASP A 308 -2.77 -2.97 -16.55
C ASP A 308 -3.57 -1.65 -16.59
N VAL A 309 -2.99 -0.61 -15.99
CA VAL A 309 -3.56 0.74 -15.97
C VAL A 309 -2.93 1.55 -17.11
N ALA A 310 -3.63 1.55 -18.24
CA ALA A 310 -3.17 2.20 -19.46
C ALA A 310 -2.85 3.70 -19.25
N GLY A 311 -1.64 4.10 -19.64
CA GLY A 311 -1.22 5.51 -19.65
C GLY A 311 -0.82 6.08 -18.28
N VAL A 312 -0.76 5.25 -17.24
CA VAL A 312 -0.34 5.67 -15.89
C VAL A 312 1.06 5.14 -15.59
N GLY A 313 1.91 5.99 -15.00
CA GLY A 313 3.26 5.66 -14.57
C GLY A 313 3.35 5.44 -13.06
N HIS A 314 4.47 5.86 -12.45
CA HIS A 314 4.67 5.80 -11.01
C HIS A 314 3.97 6.96 -10.28
N ASP A 315 2.63 6.98 -10.33
CA ASP A 315 1.78 8.07 -9.85
C ASP A 315 0.64 7.49 -9.00
N GLY A 316 0.80 7.54 -7.67
CA GLY A 316 -0.14 6.93 -6.74
C GLY A 316 -1.56 7.48 -6.85
N ASP A 317 -1.69 8.79 -7.07
CA ASP A 317 -2.99 9.45 -7.24
C ASP A 317 -3.72 8.93 -8.48
N LYS A 318 -3.04 8.91 -9.63
CA LYS A 318 -3.61 8.38 -10.87
C LYS A 318 -3.88 6.88 -10.79
N MET A 319 -3.06 6.11 -10.10
CA MET A 319 -3.30 4.68 -9.91
C MET A 319 -4.61 4.45 -9.13
N LEU A 320 -4.79 5.15 -8.00
CA LEU A 320 -5.99 5.04 -7.15
C LEU A 320 -7.26 5.57 -7.85
N THR A 321 -7.16 6.66 -8.61
CA THR A 321 -8.31 7.35 -9.23
C THR A 321 -8.61 6.89 -10.66
N SER A 322 -7.75 6.07 -11.28
CA SER A 322 -8.01 5.47 -12.58
C SER A 322 -9.26 4.57 -12.57
N LYS A 323 -9.82 4.27 -13.76
CA LYS A 323 -10.93 3.31 -13.88
C LYS A 323 -10.61 1.95 -13.24
N CYS A 324 -9.37 1.48 -13.37
CA CYS A 324 -8.93 0.22 -12.75
C CYS A 324 -8.68 0.34 -11.25
N GLY A 325 -8.21 1.49 -10.76
CA GLY A 325 -8.15 1.81 -9.34
C GLY A 325 -9.54 1.79 -8.71
N LEU A 326 -10.50 2.52 -9.28
CA LEU A 326 -11.89 2.55 -8.79
C LEU A 326 -12.56 1.17 -8.85
N ALA A 327 -12.28 0.39 -9.89
CA ALA A 327 -12.75 -1.00 -9.97
C ALA A 327 -12.14 -1.87 -8.86
N ALA A 328 -10.84 -1.75 -8.59
CA ALA A 328 -10.15 -2.58 -7.61
C ALA A 328 -10.57 -2.24 -6.17
N LEU A 329 -10.72 -0.94 -5.89
CA LEU A 329 -11.00 -0.39 -4.56
C LEU A 329 -12.48 -0.39 -4.18
N PHE A 330 -13.37 -0.19 -5.15
CA PHE A 330 -14.80 0.05 -4.90
C PHE A 330 -15.74 -0.80 -5.77
N ASP A 331 -15.20 -1.70 -6.60
CA ASP A 331 -15.97 -2.51 -7.56
C ASP A 331 -16.69 -1.67 -8.64
N ILE A 332 -16.21 -0.45 -8.92
CA ILE A 332 -16.76 0.40 -9.98
C ILE A 332 -16.47 -0.24 -11.36
N PRO A 333 -17.48 -0.43 -12.22
CA PRO A 333 -17.27 -1.04 -13.53
C PRO A 333 -16.45 -0.12 -14.45
N GLY A 334 -15.76 -0.72 -15.43
CA GLY A 334 -15.10 0.02 -16.50
C GLY A 334 -13.57 -0.04 -16.53
N CYS A 335 -12.95 -0.86 -15.68
CA CYS A 335 -11.57 -1.29 -15.92
C CYS A 335 -11.55 -2.19 -17.17
N GLY A 336 -10.95 -1.68 -18.24
CA GLY A 336 -10.74 -2.42 -19.49
C GLY A 336 -9.46 -3.26 -19.47
N ALA A 337 -8.97 -3.65 -18.29
CA ALA A 337 -7.84 -4.57 -18.19
C ALA A 337 -8.25 -5.83 -18.96
N GLU A 338 -7.49 -6.13 -20.03
CA GLU A 338 -7.64 -7.36 -20.79
C GLU A 338 -7.52 -8.50 -19.77
N ARG A 339 -8.58 -9.29 -19.62
CA ARG A 339 -8.57 -10.50 -18.80
C ARG A 339 -7.75 -11.57 -19.48
#